data_AF-A0AAD5KJT6-F1
#
_entry.id   AF-A0AAD5KJT6-F1
#
_cell.length_a   1.000
_cell.length_b   1.000
_cell.length_c   1.000
_cell.angle_alpha   90.00
_cell.angle_beta   90.00
_cell.angle_gamma   90.00
#
_symmetry.space_group_name_H-M   'P 1'
#
loop_
_entity.id
_entity.type
_entity.pdbx_description
1 polymer ?
#
loop_
_entity_poly.entity_id
_entity_poly.type
_entity_poly.pdbx_seq_one_letter_code
_entity_poly.pdbx_strand_id
1 'polypeptide(L)'
;MASKPPPSKRRRQVETCINCRSSRKQCDKGHPCRNCLENNRKCLYAKEFPYSNLSREEQAAILERLLYETRGKLNLLKNYVEQNAVKDWESQVVMASTKRHLARNIRMGADMNNYMRRYTASWLVNVSVPGQPEWRVQDKVFKTIFGRNGFIINLMGALPKETIPPVPRMLEDTDHFSIDIARAMVSVEEVEMMIALYNDCFSFSALPDFISPHFEKNGEYDLLLSSVMTLMLSHCVNLHAMKVDNHQVLSHAFYFHTKQLRDARVANGIDIMTLHATFNLMLYEAENGYLQQCAMSRQYMAIMIDMLHAHYSSMSVWQQNLLRHLFWAIFTADAGSHNMQMQEHVLCAPYMHVHKQRPSDQSLQVLDKLKEEYIYFRCRLAENIRQIWKVCYGIEAPSVDGAQVKALEDSMWELYRELPSWITSQDDLDKIVIETCEGYECFCGQPGQHSRTHPICHRSLVEVWMRRLRYHFLVEWHGTWLFLYQIFLPKPGDVVQLPFIRCMEHGKLMVDVMDRWADDPDFFDCYCYPSLRSLLVASHVHRYLLGSEIAEVRQKGYQLLHQLFTIIRRSNIYHMYKDTEFIIGIKETFSTIRRDYVYQDAGQIIDISTAAANSNDADLHMFSAAAS
;
A
#
# COMPACT_ATOMS: atom_id res chain seq x y z
N MET A 1 28.17 55.77 61.75
CA MET A 1 27.09 55.17 60.94
C MET A 1 27.53 55.16 59.49
N ALA A 2 27.98 54.00 58.98
CA ALA A 2 28.49 53.87 57.62
C ALA A 2 27.32 53.64 56.64
N SER A 3 27.21 54.52 55.64
CA SER A 3 26.19 54.46 54.59
C SER A 3 26.46 53.29 53.65
N LYS A 4 25.44 52.45 53.44
CA LYS A 4 25.50 51.33 52.48
C LYS A 4 25.69 51.87 51.06
N PRO A 5 26.54 51.24 50.23
CA PRO A 5 26.71 51.62 48.83
C PRO A 5 25.42 51.32 48.04
N PRO A 6 25.16 52.09 46.96
CA PRO A 6 23.96 51.92 46.15
C PRO A 6 23.93 50.54 45.48
N PRO A 7 22.74 49.93 45.28
CA PRO A 7 22.63 48.63 44.67
C PRO A 7 23.18 48.67 43.24
N SER A 8 24.20 47.84 42.99
CA SER A 8 24.71 47.51 41.67
C SER A 8 23.54 47.12 40.75
N LYS A 9 23.24 47.97 39.75
CA LYS A 9 22.31 47.62 38.67
C LYS A 9 22.88 46.43 37.91
N ARG A 10 22.34 45.22 38.15
CA ARG A 10 22.64 44.03 37.34
C ARG A 10 22.50 44.39 35.86
N ARG A 11 23.61 44.30 35.10
CA ARG A 11 23.58 44.35 33.63
C ARG A 11 22.51 43.35 33.16
N ARG A 12 21.46 43.84 32.49
CA ARG A 12 20.49 42.97 31.80
C ARG A 12 21.28 42.06 30.88
N GLN A 13 21.15 40.74 31.07
CA GLN A 13 21.72 39.76 30.16
C GLN A 13 21.21 40.06 28.76
N VAL A 14 22.14 40.23 27.84
CA VAL A 14 21.83 40.51 26.44
C VAL A 14 21.21 39.25 25.84
N GLU A 15 19.98 39.34 25.35
CA GLU A 15 19.27 38.24 24.68
C GLU A 15 20.07 37.79 23.45
N THR A 16 20.73 36.63 23.55
CA THR A 16 21.46 35.97 22.49
C THR A 16 20.78 34.63 22.24
N CYS A 17 20.62 34.23 20.97
CA CYS A 17 19.98 32.95 20.67
C CYS A 17 20.83 31.78 21.22
N ILE A 18 20.18 30.66 21.55
CA ILE A 18 20.79 29.49 22.21
C ILE A 18 21.96 28.96 21.38
N ASN A 19 21.82 28.93 20.06
CA ASN A 19 22.85 28.42 19.16
C ASN A 19 24.08 29.33 19.06
N CYS A 20 23.91 30.65 19.03
CA CYS A 20 25.04 31.57 19.10
C CYS A 20 25.70 31.53 20.48
N ARG A 21 24.91 31.35 21.56
CA ARG A 21 25.41 31.21 22.92
C ARG A 21 26.23 29.93 23.13
N SER A 22 25.74 28.77 22.66
CA SER A 22 26.44 27.48 22.76
C SER A 22 27.71 27.45 21.92
N SER A 23 27.67 28.05 20.73
CA SER A 23 28.83 28.15 19.84
C SER A 23 29.78 29.32 20.16
N ARG A 24 29.50 30.12 21.19
CA ARG A 24 30.25 31.33 21.57
C ARG A 24 30.45 32.33 20.41
N LYS A 25 29.50 32.38 19.47
CA LYS A 25 29.51 33.29 18.31
C LYS A 25 28.70 34.57 18.60
N GLN A 26 29.04 35.66 17.91
CA GLN A 26 28.33 36.93 18.04
C GLN A 26 26.93 36.83 17.43
N CYS A 27 25.90 37.22 18.20
CA CYS A 27 24.51 37.23 17.77
C CYS A 27 24.09 38.67 17.49
N ASP A 28 23.66 38.93 16.25
CA ASP A 28 23.13 40.22 15.78
C ASP A 28 21.66 40.47 16.18
N LYS A 29 21.04 39.47 16.81
CA LYS A 29 19.68 39.54 17.40
C LYS A 29 18.54 39.70 16.39
N GLY A 30 18.80 39.49 15.11
CA GLY A 30 17.74 39.30 14.12
C GLY A 30 16.91 38.05 14.44
N HIS A 31 15.70 38.00 13.90
CA HIS A 31 14.87 36.79 13.88
C HIS A 31 14.54 36.41 12.44
N PRO A 32 15.25 35.44 11.84
CA PRO A 32 16.44 34.75 12.36
C PRO A 32 17.69 35.63 12.42
N CYS A 33 18.64 35.30 13.31
CA CYS A 33 19.90 36.04 13.42
C CYS A 33 20.84 35.67 12.25
N ARG A 34 21.64 36.60 11.73
CA ARG A 34 22.43 36.42 10.51
C ARG A 34 23.36 35.20 10.58
N ASN A 35 23.99 34.96 11.72
CA ASN A 35 24.87 33.80 11.90
C ASN A 35 24.09 32.47 11.90
N CYS A 36 22.85 32.43 12.40
CA CYS A 36 22.00 31.25 12.28
C CYS A 36 21.51 31.05 10.84
N LEU A 37 21.19 32.14 10.14
CA LEU A 37 20.77 32.13 8.74
C LEU A 37 21.88 31.63 7.81
N GLU A 38 23.10 32.17 7.92
CA GLU A 38 24.25 31.80 7.09
C GLU A 38 24.71 30.35 7.30
N ASN A 39 24.47 29.78 8.49
CA ASN A 39 24.84 28.39 8.82
C ASN A 39 23.68 27.41 8.72
N ASN A 40 22.52 27.85 8.21
CA ASN A 40 21.30 27.06 8.09
C ASN A 40 20.88 26.36 9.40
N ARG A 41 20.99 27.08 10.53
CA ARG A 41 20.63 26.59 11.89
C ARG A 41 19.39 27.30 12.39
N LYS A 42 18.49 26.57 13.06
CA LYS A 42 17.29 27.16 13.69
C LYS A 42 17.70 28.21 14.75
N CYS A 43 17.21 29.43 14.63
CA CYS A 43 17.52 30.51 15.57
C CYS A 43 16.51 30.47 16.72
N LEU A 44 16.90 29.90 17.87
CA LEU A 44 16.01 29.70 19.02
C LEU A 44 16.35 30.64 20.17
N TYR A 45 15.36 31.32 20.72
CA TYR A 45 15.52 32.16 21.90
C TYR A 45 14.88 31.49 23.12
N ALA A 46 15.46 31.71 24.30
CA ALA A 46 15.03 31.03 25.53
C ALA A 46 13.56 31.31 25.93
N LYS A 47 12.92 32.33 25.36
CA LYS A 47 11.48 32.62 25.56
C LYS A 47 10.55 31.66 24.79
N GLU A 48 11.07 30.89 23.83
CA GLU A 48 10.29 30.03 22.94
C GLU A 48 10.17 28.58 23.44
N PHE A 49 10.68 28.26 24.63
CA PHE A 49 10.46 26.97 25.27
C PHE A 49 9.25 27.01 26.22
N PRO A 50 8.37 25.97 26.20
CA PRO A 50 7.12 25.95 26.97
C PRO A 50 7.31 25.85 28.50
N TYR A 51 8.55 25.73 28.97
CA TYR A 51 8.87 25.62 30.41
C TYR A 51 9.03 26.97 31.11
N SER A 52 8.93 28.10 30.39
CA SER A 52 9.17 29.44 30.93
C SER A 52 8.17 29.89 32.00
N ASN A 53 7.02 29.21 32.09
CA ASN A 53 5.98 29.48 33.09
C ASN A 53 6.06 28.58 34.33
N LEU A 54 6.96 27.58 34.35
CA LEU A 54 7.12 26.67 35.49
C LEU A 54 8.08 27.26 36.53
N SER A 55 7.81 26.95 37.80
CA SER A 55 8.71 27.30 38.89
C SER A 55 10.05 26.58 38.75
N ARG A 56 11.12 27.15 39.35
CA ARG A 56 12.45 26.53 39.32
C ARG A 56 12.49 25.15 39.99
N GLU A 57 11.58 24.91 40.94
CA GLU A 57 11.46 23.64 41.66
C GLU A 57 10.81 22.57 40.77
N GLU A 58 9.78 22.92 39.99
CA GLU A 58 9.18 22.01 39.01
C GLU A 58 10.14 21.68 37.86
N GLN A 59 10.90 22.68 37.38
CA GLN A 59 11.93 22.44 36.36
C GLN A 59 13.04 21.50 36.86
N ALA A 60 13.46 21.65 38.12
CA ALA A 60 14.45 20.78 38.75
C ALA A 60 13.92 19.35 38.92
N ALA A 61 12.66 19.19 39.36
CA ALA A 61 12.04 17.87 39.52
C ALA A 61 11.88 17.12 38.19
N ILE A 62 11.53 17.82 37.11
CA ILE A 62 11.45 17.23 35.76
C ILE A 62 12.83 16.81 35.26
N LEU A 63 13.85 17.64 35.48
CA LEU A 63 15.25 17.31 35.13
C LEU A 63 15.79 16.13 35.95
N GLU A 64 15.46 16.07 37.23
CA GLU A 64 15.88 14.98 38.12
C GLU A 64 15.21 13.65 37.73
N ARG A 65 13.93 13.68 37.34
CA ARG A 65 13.21 12.52 36.80
C ARG A 65 13.81 12.02 35.48
N LEU A 66 14.11 12.93 34.54
CA LEU A 66 14.74 12.60 33.26
C LEU A 66 16.17 12.04 33.45
N LEU A 67 16.93 12.56 34.42
CA LEU A 67 18.25 12.04 34.79
C LEU A 67 18.16 10.65 35.44
N TYR A 68 17.10 10.39 36.21
CA TYR A 68 16.84 9.07 36.78
C TYR A 68 16.45 8.04 35.71
N GLU A 69 15.60 8.42 34.76
CA GLU A 69 15.12 7.54 33.67
C GLU A 69 16.20 7.23 32.62
N THR A 70 17.26 8.03 32.54
CA THR A 70 18.41 7.82 31.64
C THR A 70 19.57 7.07 32.31
N ARG A 71 19.56 6.94 33.65
CA ARG A 71 20.62 6.27 34.40
C ARG A 71 20.46 4.74 34.32
N GLY A 72 21.26 4.11 33.46
CA GLY A 72 21.34 2.64 33.31
C GLY A 72 21.16 2.15 31.87
N LYS A 73 20.46 2.93 31.03
CA LYS A 73 20.20 2.58 29.62
C LYS A 73 21.48 2.53 28.76
N LEU A 74 22.48 3.36 29.07
CA LEU A 74 23.76 3.36 28.36
C LEU A 74 24.61 2.10 28.64
N ASN A 75 24.52 1.54 29.84
CA ASN A 75 25.23 0.30 30.19
C ASN A 75 24.56 -0.92 29.57
N LEU A 76 23.23 -0.93 29.47
CA LEU A 76 22.47 -1.93 28.72
C LEU A 76 22.85 -1.91 27.22
N LEU A 77 22.96 -0.72 26.63
CA LEU A 77 23.36 -0.58 25.22
C LEU A 77 24.81 -1.05 24.98
N LYS A 78 25.74 -0.74 25.89
CA LYS A 78 27.12 -1.24 25.82
C LYS A 78 27.19 -2.77 25.92
N ASN A 79 26.47 -3.37 26.86
CA ASN A 79 26.44 -4.82 27.01
C ASN A 79 25.82 -5.51 25.79
N TYR A 80 24.79 -4.91 25.19
CA TYR A 80 24.15 -5.41 23.97
C TYR A 80 25.10 -5.34 22.74
N VAL A 81 25.89 -4.27 22.63
CA VAL A 81 26.88 -4.10 21.54
C VAL A 81 28.08 -5.04 21.74
N GLU A 82 28.52 -5.27 22.98
CA GLU A 82 29.63 -6.17 23.30
C GLU A 82 29.27 -7.66 23.14
N GLN A 83 28.00 -8.03 23.37
CA GLN A 83 27.52 -9.42 23.20
C GLN A 83 27.23 -9.82 21.75
N ASN A 84 26.97 -8.85 20.86
CA ASN A 84 26.63 -9.09 19.46
C ASN A 84 27.80 -8.88 18.48
N ALA A 85 28.99 -8.59 18.99
CA ALA A 85 30.19 -8.55 18.17
C ALA A 85 30.80 -9.97 18.07
N VAL A 86 30.68 -10.58 16.87
CA VAL A 86 31.41 -11.76 16.31
C VAL A 86 30.62 -13.09 16.25
N LYS A 87 30.04 -13.46 15.08
CA LYS A 87 30.67 -14.32 14.02
C LYS A 87 29.72 -14.61 12.83
N ASP A 88 30.05 -13.99 11.70
CA ASP A 88 29.39 -14.03 10.39
C ASP A 88 29.69 -15.34 9.61
N TRP A 89 28.94 -16.41 9.88
CA TRP A 89 28.99 -17.64 9.08
C TRP A 89 27.62 -18.05 8.54
N GLU A 90 26.54 -17.82 9.28
CA GLU A 90 25.16 -18.11 8.85
C GLU A 90 24.73 -17.20 7.68
N SER A 91 25.12 -15.92 7.67
CA SER A 91 24.87 -15.00 6.55
C SER A 91 25.51 -15.50 5.24
N GLN A 92 26.72 -16.06 5.32
CA GLN A 92 27.45 -16.58 4.15
C GLN A 92 26.83 -17.87 3.60
N VAL A 93 26.27 -18.71 4.46
CA VAL A 93 25.56 -19.95 4.06
C VAL A 93 24.20 -19.63 3.42
N VAL A 94 23.46 -18.66 3.96
CA VAL A 94 22.20 -18.17 3.39
C VAL A 94 22.44 -17.55 2.01
N MET A 95 23.44 -16.68 1.85
CA MET A 95 23.78 -16.11 0.53
C MET A 95 24.22 -17.16 -0.50
N ALA A 96 24.97 -18.19 -0.10
CA ALA A 96 25.39 -19.28 -0.99
C ALA A 96 24.24 -20.24 -1.38
N SER A 97 23.22 -20.37 -0.52
CA SER A 97 21.99 -21.11 -0.81
C SER A 97 21.09 -20.32 -1.77
N THR A 98 20.88 -19.04 -1.51
CA THR A 98 20.09 -18.13 -2.36
C THR A 98 20.69 -18.00 -3.76
N LYS A 99 22.02 -17.92 -3.88
CA LYS A 99 22.72 -17.89 -5.18
C LYS A 99 22.54 -19.18 -6.00
N ARG A 100 22.52 -20.34 -5.33
CA ARG A 100 22.28 -21.65 -5.98
C ARG A 100 20.82 -21.81 -6.39
N HIS A 101 19.88 -21.37 -5.57
CA HIS A 101 18.45 -21.35 -5.91
C HIS A 101 18.16 -20.39 -7.08
N LEU A 102 18.74 -19.20 -7.08
CA LEU A 102 18.60 -18.22 -8.17
C LEU A 102 19.13 -18.77 -9.50
N ALA A 103 20.34 -19.36 -9.52
CA ALA A 103 20.91 -19.96 -10.73
C ALA A 103 20.06 -21.14 -11.26
N ARG A 104 19.49 -21.95 -10.37
CA ARG A 104 18.59 -23.06 -10.73
C ARG A 104 17.25 -22.55 -11.28
N ASN A 105 16.69 -21.50 -10.68
CA ASN A 105 15.45 -20.85 -11.14
C ASN A 105 15.62 -20.17 -12.50
N ILE A 106 16.77 -19.54 -12.76
CA ILE A 106 17.11 -18.96 -14.07
C ILE A 106 17.19 -20.05 -15.14
N ARG A 107 17.87 -21.17 -14.84
CA ARG A 107 18.02 -22.29 -15.78
C ARG A 107 16.68 -22.96 -16.10
N MET A 108 15.89 -23.28 -15.08
CA MET A 108 14.54 -23.83 -15.27
C MET A 108 13.61 -22.86 -16.01
N GLY A 109 13.70 -21.55 -15.72
CA GLY A 109 12.93 -20.53 -16.44
C GLY A 109 13.31 -20.45 -17.92
N ALA A 110 14.59 -20.56 -18.25
CA ALA A 110 15.10 -20.59 -19.62
C ALA A 110 14.71 -21.88 -20.34
N ASP A 111 14.78 -23.02 -19.67
CA ASP A 111 14.42 -24.33 -20.22
C ASP A 111 12.90 -24.43 -20.43
N MET A 112 12.09 -23.92 -19.50
CA MET A 112 10.64 -23.85 -19.64
C MET A 112 10.23 -22.86 -20.74
N ASN A 113 10.86 -21.67 -20.83
CA ASN A 113 10.59 -20.75 -21.93
C ASN A 113 11.01 -21.35 -23.29
N ASN A 114 12.12 -22.08 -23.36
CA ASN A 114 12.52 -22.77 -24.59
C ASN A 114 11.59 -23.93 -24.93
N TYR A 115 11.13 -24.70 -23.93
CA TYR A 115 10.17 -25.79 -24.12
C TYR A 115 8.81 -25.26 -24.56
N MET A 116 8.30 -24.21 -23.89
CA MET A 116 7.05 -23.52 -24.22
C MET A 116 7.14 -22.83 -25.58
N ARG A 117 8.27 -22.21 -25.92
CA ARG A 117 8.52 -21.68 -27.27
C ARG A 117 8.55 -22.78 -28.31
N ARG A 118 9.18 -23.94 -28.05
CA ARG A 118 9.20 -25.08 -28.98
C ARG A 118 7.84 -25.73 -29.13
N TYR A 119 7.08 -25.87 -28.06
CA TYR A 119 5.73 -26.44 -28.07
C TYR A 119 4.73 -25.50 -28.76
N THR A 120 4.80 -24.20 -28.44
CA THR A 120 4.03 -23.14 -29.13
C THR A 120 4.47 -23.04 -30.58
N ALA A 121 5.76 -23.03 -30.90
CA ALA A 121 6.26 -23.05 -32.27
C ALA A 121 5.83 -24.31 -33.02
N SER A 122 5.83 -25.49 -32.38
CA SER A 122 5.33 -26.74 -32.97
C SER A 122 3.83 -26.68 -33.25
N TRP A 123 3.04 -26.06 -32.36
CA TRP A 123 1.62 -25.82 -32.58
C TRP A 123 1.38 -24.77 -33.67
N LEU A 124 2.10 -23.66 -33.64
CA LEU A 124 2.05 -22.61 -34.67
C LEU A 124 2.48 -23.16 -36.02
N VAL A 125 3.49 -24.03 -36.10
CA VAL A 125 3.93 -24.73 -37.33
C VAL A 125 2.85 -25.70 -37.83
N ASN A 126 2.10 -26.35 -36.94
CA ASN A 126 0.96 -27.19 -37.34
C ASN A 126 -0.27 -26.37 -37.79
N VAL A 127 -0.34 -25.07 -37.43
CA VAL A 127 -1.45 -24.15 -37.78
C VAL A 127 -1.04 -23.14 -38.89
N SER A 128 0.24 -23.09 -39.28
CA SER A 128 0.76 -22.14 -40.26
C SER A 128 1.29 -22.83 -41.52
N VAL A 129 0.85 -22.32 -42.68
CA VAL A 129 1.50 -22.59 -43.97
C VAL A 129 2.93 -22.03 -43.90
N PRO A 130 3.96 -22.77 -44.37
CA PRO A 130 5.35 -22.32 -44.26
C PRO A 130 5.56 -20.94 -44.94
N GLY A 131 6.17 -19.99 -44.21
CA GLY A 131 6.70 -18.74 -44.80
C GLY A 131 6.10 -17.41 -44.32
N GLN A 132 5.40 -17.32 -43.18
CA GLN A 132 4.94 -16.02 -42.64
C GLN A 132 5.56 -15.67 -41.26
N PRO A 133 5.88 -14.38 -41.01
CA PRO A 133 6.56 -13.93 -39.79
C PRO A 133 5.67 -14.05 -38.53
N GLU A 134 6.30 -14.32 -37.37
CA GLU A 134 5.71 -14.54 -36.03
C GLU A 134 4.59 -13.54 -35.64
N TRP A 135 4.69 -12.28 -36.06
CA TRP A 135 3.72 -11.23 -35.76
C TRP A 135 2.32 -11.51 -36.33
N ARG A 136 2.22 -12.14 -37.51
CA ARG A 136 0.92 -12.46 -38.13
C ARG A 136 0.22 -13.65 -37.48
N VAL A 137 0.92 -14.40 -36.63
CA VAL A 137 0.36 -15.58 -35.96
C VAL A 137 -0.36 -15.19 -34.67
N GLN A 138 0.08 -14.14 -33.98
CA GLN A 138 -0.66 -13.54 -32.85
C GLN A 138 -2.03 -13.01 -33.31
N ASP A 139 -2.08 -12.30 -34.45
CA ASP A 139 -3.35 -11.81 -35.01
C ASP A 139 -4.32 -12.94 -35.40
N LYS A 140 -3.81 -14.12 -35.77
CA LYS A 140 -4.66 -15.29 -36.05
C LYS A 140 -5.25 -15.91 -34.78
N VAL A 141 -4.54 -15.87 -33.66
CA VAL A 141 -5.06 -16.31 -32.35
C VAL A 141 -6.23 -15.42 -31.93
N PHE A 142 -6.13 -14.10 -32.15
CA PHE A 142 -7.22 -13.17 -31.85
C PHE A 142 -8.36 -13.14 -32.89
N LYS A 143 -8.23 -13.84 -34.03
CA LYS A 143 -9.35 -14.11 -34.95
C LYS A 143 -10.25 -15.27 -34.50
N THR A 144 -9.90 -15.93 -33.39
CA THR A 144 -10.68 -17.03 -32.81
C THR A 144 -11.47 -16.55 -31.58
N ILE A 145 -12.50 -17.31 -31.21
CA ILE A 145 -13.33 -17.01 -30.06
C ILE A 145 -12.69 -17.63 -28.81
N PHE A 146 -12.57 -16.84 -27.73
CA PHE A 146 -12.05 -17.32 -26.46
C PHE A 146 -13.18 -17.94 -25.63
N GLY A 147 -13.13 -19.26 -25.44
CA GLY A 147 -14.07 -19.98 -24.58
C GLY A 147 -13.86 -19.63 -23.10
N ARG A 148 -14.94 -19.37 -22.37
CA ARG A 148 -14.88 -19.04 -20.95
C ARG A 148 -14.84 -20.31 -20.09
N ASN A 149 -14.03 -20.28 -19.06
CA ASN A 149 -13.95 -21.33 -18.06
C ASN A 149 -14.96 -21.08 -16.94
N GLY A 150 -16.09 -21.80 -16.99
CA GLY A 150 -17.17 -21.69 -16.00
C GLY A 150 -16.75 -22.02 -14.56
N PHE A 151 -15.75 -22.89 -14.36
CA PHE A 151 -15.21 -23.18 -13.03
C PHE A 151 -14.54 -21.94 -12.44
N ILE A 152 -13.73 -21.24 -13.25
CA ILE A 152 -13.04 -20.02 -12.81
C ILE A 152 -14.05 -18.89 -12.57
N ILE A 153 -15.10 -18.76 -13.39
CA ILE A 153 -16.17 -17.79 -13.15
C ILE A 153 -16.85 -18.03 -11.79
N ASN A 154 -17.15 -19.29 -11.46
CA ASN A 154 -17.74 -19.63 -10.17
C ASN A 154 -16.79 -19.31 -9.00
N LEU A 155 -15.50 -19.60 -9.16
CA LEU A 155 -14.47 -19.26 -8.17
C LEU A 155 -14.36 -17.74 -7.97
N MET A 156 -14.47 -16.97 -9.04
CA MET A 156 -14.48 -15.50 -8.97
C MET A 156 -15.72 -14.94 -8.24
N GLY A 157 -16.86 -15.62 -8.33
CA GLY A 157 -18.03 -15.33 -7.49
C GLY A 157 -17.80 -15.66 -6.00
N ALA A 158 -16.84 -16.54 -5.69
CA ALA A 158 -16.48 -16.92 -4.33
C ALA A 158 -15.33 -16.08 -3.73
N LEU A 159 -14.57 -15.34 -4.54
CA LEU A 159 -13.48 -14.46 -4.07
C LEU A 159 -13.83 -13.56 -2.88
N PRO A 160 -14.99 -12.87 -2.86
CA PRO A 160 -15.35 -12.04 -1.71
C PRO A 160 -15.55 -12.84 -0.42
N LYS A 161 -15.82 -14.15 -0.52
CA LYS A 161 -15.95 -15.07 0.62
C LYS A 161 -14.58 -15.54 1.12
N GLU A 162 -13.56 -15.57 0.27
CA GLU A 162 -12.24 -16.09 0.66
C GLU A 162 -11.44 -15.18 1.58
N THR A 163 -11.81 -13.92 1.64
CA THR A 163 -11.26 -12.92 2.57
C THR A 163 -12.10 -12.76 3.83
N ILE A 164 -13.22 -13.47 3.95
CA ILE A 164 -14.09 -13.45 5.14
C ILE A 164 -13.55 -14.46 6.14
N PRO A 165 -13.25 -14.07 7.39
CA PRO A 165 -12.95 -15.04 8.42
C PRO A 165 -14.17 -15.93 8.70
N PRO A 166 -13.99 -17.22 9.04
CA PRO A 166 -15.08 -18.18 9.22
C PRO A 166 -16.10 -17.77 10.30
N VAL A 167 -15.68 -16.95 11.26
CA VAL A 167 -16.56 -16.24 12.18
C VAL A 167 -16.42 -14.75 11.91
N PRO A 168 -17.43 -14.09 11.30
CA PRO A 168 -17.40 -12.65 11.07
C PRO A 168 -17.24 -11.90 12.39
N ARG A 169 -16.27 -11.00 12.46
CA ARG A 169 -16.17 -10.07 13.58
C ARG A 169 -17.31 -9.06 13.45
N MET A 170 -18.10 -8.91 14.50
CA MET A 170 -19.09 -7.86 14.59
C MET A 170 -18.56 -6.77 15.51
N LEU A 171 -18.75 -5.51 15.12
CA LEU A 171 -18.63 -4.42 16.06
C LEU A 171 -19.81 -4.50 17.02
N GLU A 172 -19.55 -4.90 18.25
CA GLU A 172 -20.55 -4.85 19.32
C GLU A 172 -20.74 -3.41 19.78
N ASP A 173 -21.98 -3.00 20.03
CA ASP A 173 -22.29 -1.79 20.79
C ASP A 173 -21.87 -2.04 22.25
N THR A 174 -20.58 -1.95 22.54
CA THR A 174 -20.08 -1.99 23.92
C THR A 174 -20.44 -0.70 24.64
N ASP A 175 -20.51 -0.75 25.99
CA ASP A 175 -20.65 0.44 26.85
C ASP A 175 -19.73 1.55 26.36
N HIS A 176 -20.34 2.64 25.87
CA HIS A 176 -19.65 3.62 25.06
C HIS A 176 -18.50 4.26 25.85
N PHE A 177 -17.27 3.94 25.46
CA PHE A 177 -16.09 4.63 25.96
C PHE A 177 -16.21 6.10 25.55
N SER A 178 -16.21 7.01 26.54
CA SER A 178 -16.46 8.43 26.28
C SER A 178 -15.43 9.00 25.32
N ILE A 179 -15.90 9.68 24.27
CA ILE A 179 -15.04 10.35 23.30
C ILE A 179 -14.14 11.40 23.95
N ASP A 180 -14.60 12.06 25.01
CA ASP A 180 -13.79 13.07 25.71
C ASP A 180 -12.60 12.41 26.43
N ILE A 181 -12.80 11.20 26.96
CA ILE A 181 -11.71 10.42 27.55
C ILE A 181 -10.76 9.94 26.44
N ALA A 182 -11.30 9.43 25.32
CA ALA A 182 -10.49 8.99 24.19
C ALA A 182 -9.61 10.13 23.63
N ARG A 183 -10.18 11.34 23.46
CA ARG A 183 -9.44 12.53 23.03
C ARG A 183 -8.35 12.93 24.02
N ALA A 184 -8.60 12.80 25.32
CA ALA A 184 -7.60 13.11 26.34
C ALA A 184 -6.46 12.07 26.43
N MET A 185 -6.68 10.86 25.92
CA MET A 185 -5.70 9.78 25.92
C MET A 185 -4.75 9.79 24.71
N VAL A 186 -5.06 10.54 23.65
CA VAL A 186 -4.19 10.68 22.48
C VAL A 186 -3.47 12.02 22.54
N SER A 187 -2.14 12.01 22.47
CA SER A 187 -1.35 13.24 22.51
C SER A 187 -1.50 14.05 21.22
N VAL A 188 -1.24 15.35 21.28
CA VAL A 188 -1.27 16.22 20.08
C VAL A 188 -0.24 15.75 19.05
N GLU A 189 0.94 15.33 19.50
CA GLU A 189 2.00 14.80 18.65
C GLU A 189 1.58 13.50 17.95
N GLU A 190 0.85 12.61 18.64
CA GLU A 190 0.29 11.39 18.05
C GLU A 190 -0.76 11.72 16.99
N VAL A 191 -1.63 12.70 17.24
CA VAL A 191 -2.63 13.17 16.26
C VAL A 191 -1.94 13.76 15.03
N GLU A 192 -0.97 14.67 15.22
CA GLU A 192 -0.21 15.28 14.12
C GLU A 192 0.53 14.22 13.29
N MET A 193 1.11 13.21 13.95
CA MET A 193 1.76 12.08 13.29
C MET A 193 0.77 11.20 12.53
N MET A 194 -0.43 10.93 13.07
CA MET A 194 -1.47 10.15 12.38
C MET A 194 -2.03 10.90 11.17
N ILE A 195 -2.21 12.22 11.27
CA ILE A 195 -2.60 13.07 10.13
C ILE A 195 -1.51 13.04 9.06
N ALA A 196 -0.26 13.19 9.48
CA ALA A 196 0.89 13.09 8.61
C ALA A 196 0.89 11.74 7.86
N LEU A 197 0.77 10.63 8.59
CA LEU A 197 0.69 9.30 8.01
C LEU A 197 -0.54 9.09 7.16
N TYR A 198 -1.70 9.64 7.52
CA TYR A 198 -2.89 9.56 6.69
C TYR A 198 -2.64 10.17 5.31
N ASN A 199 -2.06 11.39 5.27
CA ASN A 199 -1.69 12.11 4.04
C ASN A 199 -0.60 11.41 3.22
N ASP A 200 0.25 10.65 3.90
CA ASP A 200 1.27 9.88 3.23
C ASP A 200 0.65 8.59 2.71
N CYS A 201 0.02 7.76 3.54
CA CYS A 201 -0.38 6.37 3.28
C CYS A 201 -1.50 6.20 2.27
N PHE A 202 -2.53 7.04 2.34
CA PHE A 202 -3.68 6.92 1.46
C PHE A 202 -3.48 7.77 0.21
N SER A 203 -3.67 7.20 -0.98
CA SER A 203 -3.40 7.94 -2.21
C SER A 203 -4.35 9.11 -2.47
N PHE A 204 -5.47 9.14 -1.76
CA PHE A 204 -6.56 10.12 -1.89
C PHE A 204 -6.61 11.12 -0.73
N SER A 205 -5.77 10.95 0.29
CA SER A 205 -5.50 11.99 1.29
C SER A 205 -4.50 13.04 0.78
N ALA A 206 -3.96 12.85 -0.44
CA ALA A 206 -3.27 13.86 -1.24
C ALA A 206 -4.18 15.03 -1.69
N LEU A 207 -5.32 15.22 -1.03
CA LEU A 207 -6.10 16.45 -1.11
C LEU A 207 -5.32 17.57 -0.40
N PRO A 208 -5.40 18.82 -0.88
CA PRO A 208 -4.64 19.93 -0.32
C PRO A 208 -4.90 20.03 1.18
N ASP A 209 -3.85 20.01 2.01
CA ASP A 209 -3.83 20.11 3.47
C ASP A 209 -5.23 20.11 4.09
N PHE A 210 -5.88 18.94 4.06
CA PHE A 210 -7.32 18.80 4.31
C PHE A 210 -7.71 19.09 5.76
N ILE A 211 -6.71 19.36 6.59
CA ILE A 211 -6.79 19.79 7.98
C ILE A 211 -6.18 21.21 8.02
N SER A 212 -6.79 22.11 7.26
CA SER A 212 -6.49 23.53 7.30
C SER A 212 -7.21 24.18 8.50
N PRO A 213 -6.66 25.21 9.15
CA PRO A 213 -7.29 25.90 10.28
C PRO A 213 -8.68 26.52 9.98
N HIS A 214 -9.18 26.44 8.75
CA HIS A 214 -10.45 27.05 8.33
C HIS A 214 -11.70 26.17 8.57
N PHE A 215 -11.56 24.92 9.00
CA PHE A 215 -12.67 23.96 9.19
C PHE A 215 -13.44 24.09 10.52
N GLU A 216 -13.13 25.10 11.35
CA GLU A 216 -13.79 25.28 12.66
C GLU A 216 -15.28 25.67 12.56
N LYS A 217 -15.75 26.15 11.40
CA LYS A 217 -17.00 26.92 11.34
C LYS A 217 -18.31 26.17 11.56
N ASN A 218 -18.37 24.84 11.54
CA ASN A 218 -19.62 24.06 11.74
C ASN A 218 -19.37 22.63 12.27
N GLY A 219 -18.30 22.40 13.03
CA GLY A 219 -17.91 21.03 13.45
C GLY A 219 -17.41 20.14 12.30
N GLU A 220 -17.11 20.73 11.13
CA GLU A 220 -16.58 20.04 9.95
C GLU A 220 -15.24 19.38 10.22
N TYR A 221 -14.38 20.12 10.92
CA TYR A 221 -13.11 19.60 11.40
C TYR A 221 -13.28 18.37 12.28
N ASP A 222 -14.30 18.35 13.13
CA ASP A 222 -14.48 17.29 14.12
C ASP A 222 -14.92 15.97 13.47
N LEU A 223 -15.85 16.03 12.51
CA LEU A 223 -16.27 14.85 11.75
C LEU A 223 -15.09 14.21 11.02
N LEU A 224 -14.34 15.02 10.28
CA LEU A 224 -13.22 14.55 9.48
C LEU A 224 -12.10 14.03 10.35
N LEU A 225 -11.66 14.81 11.35
CA LEU A 225 -10.61 14.40 12.27
C LEU A 225 -11.00 13.10 12.98
N SER A 226 -12.22 13.00 13.52
CA SER A 226 -12.68 11.79 14.18
C SER A 226 -12.69 10.59 13.23
N SER A 227 -13.06 10.79 11.94
CA SER A 227 -13.01 9.71 10.95
C SER A 227 -11.57 9.28 10.60
N VAL A 228 -10.62 10.23 10.57
CA VAL A 228 -9.20 9.96 10.39
C VAL A 228 -8.65 9.19 11.59
N MET A 229 -8.97 9.63 12.81
CA MET A 229 -8.54 8.94 14.04
C MET A 229 -9.10 7.52 14.11
N THR A 230 -10.37 7.31 13.72
CA THR A 230 -10.98 5.98 13.62
C THR A 230 -10.12 5.02 12.81
N LEU A 231 -9.73 5.43 11.61
CA LEU A 231 -8.90 4.63 10.70
C LEU A 231 -7.45 4.52 11.19
N MET A 232 -6.80 5.66 11.45
CA MET A 232 -5.37 5.74 11.69
C MET A 232 -4.92 5.12 13.01
N LEU A 233 -5.75 5.12 14.06
CA LEU A 233 -5.39 4.47 15.31
C LEU A 233 -5.14 2.96 15.12
N SER A 234 -5.96 2.31 14.31
CA SER A 234 -5.77 0.91 13.93
C SER A 234 -4.66 0.76 12.89
N HIS A 235 -4.71 1.55 11.82
CA HIS A 235 -3.78 1.45 10.69
C HIS A 235 -2.33 1.65 11.10
N CYS A 236 -2.04 2.70 11.88
CA CYS A 236 -0.69 3.02 12.33
C CYS A 236 -0.10 1.93 13.23
N VAL A 237 -0.90 1.35 14.12
CA VAL A 237 -0.39 0.28 15.01
C VAL A 237 -0.18 -1.00 14.21
N ASN A 238 -1.13 -1.38 13.36
CA ASN A 238 -1.09 -2.64 12.63
C ASN A 238 -0.08 -2.65 11.47
N LEU A 239 0.11 -1.52 10.78
CA LEU A 239 0.86 -1.46 9.52
C LEU A 239 2.11 -0.58 9.59
N HIS A 240 2.24 0.24 10.63
CA HIS A 240 3.42 1.07 10.88
C HIS A 240 4.11 0.79 12.22
N ALA A 241 3.67 -0.24 12.95
CA ALA A 241 4.20 -0.62 14.25
C ALA A 241 4.28 0.54 15.26
N MET A 242 3.41 1.54 15.12
CA MET A 242 3.31 2.62 16.10
C MET A 242 2.85 2.06 17.45
N LYS A 243 3.43 2.57 18.54
CA LYS A 243 3.04 2.18 19.89
C LYS A 243 1.99 3.14 20.41
N VAL A 244 0.72 2.78 20.23
CA VAL A 244 -0.42 3.50 20.82
C VAL A 244 -1.17 2.52 21.74
N ASP A 245 -1.11 2.80 23.04
CA ASP A 245 -1.78 1.98 24.05
C ASP A 245 -3.30 2.06 23.85
N ASN A 246 -3.99 0.93 24.01
CA ASN A 246 -5.45 0.83 23.87
C ASN A 246 -6.01 1.31 22.51
N HIS A 247 -5.20 1.33 21.44
CA HIS A 247 -5.60 1.82 20.12
C HIS A 247 -6.93 1.21 19.60
N GLN A 248 -7.22 -0.05 19.92
CA GLN A 248 -8.49 -0.69 19.55
C GLN A 248 -9.68 0.01 20.21
N VAL A 249 -9.64 0.18 21.54
CA VAL A 249 -10.68 0.87 22.31
C VAL A 249 -10.83 2.32 21.86
N LEU A 250 -9.71 3.00 21.62
CA LEU A 250 -9.72 4.38 21.12
C LEU A 250 -10.34 4.44 19.71
N SER A 251 -9.95 3.56 18.79
CA SER A 251 -10.49 3.51 17.43
C SER A 251 -12.00 3.23 17.43
N HIS A 252 -12.49 2.37 18.34
CA HIS A 252 -13.93 2.12 18.52
C HIS A 252 -14.67 3.35 19.04
N ALA A 253 -14.11 4.06 20.02
CA ALA A 253 -14.71 5.28 20.54
C ALA A 253 -14.86 6.35 19.44
N PHE A 254 -13.79 6.54 18.64
CA PHE A 254 -13.83 7.42 17.48
C PHE A 254 -14.81 6.92 16.41
N TYR A 255 -14.89 5.62 16.15
CA TYR A 255 -15.82 5.03 15.18
C TYR A 255 -17.28 5.39 15.49
N PHE A 256 -17.73 5.14 16.72
CA PHE A 256 -19.10 5.45 17.13
C PHE A 256 -19.38 6.96 17.14
N HIS A 257 -18.39 7.76 17.56
CA HIS A 257 -18.53 9.21 17.54
C HIS A 257 -18.64 9.76 16.11
N THR A 258 -17.78 9.30 15.19
CA THR A 258 -17.84 9.66 13.77
C THR A 258 -19.17 9.24 13.16
N LYS A 259 -19.69 8.07 13.50
CA LYS A 259 -21.02 7.61 13.05
C LYS A 259 -22.13 8.56 13.48
N GLN A 260 -22.14 8.97 14.76
CA GLN A 260 -23.10 9.94 15.30
C GLN A 260 -23.00 11.31 14.60
N LEU A 261 -21.78 11.85 14.45
CA LEU A 261 -21.55 13.12 13.75
C LEU A 261 -21.99 13.07 12.28
N ARG A 262 -21.67 11.96 11.60
CA ARG A 262 -22.08 11.72 10.21
C ARG A 262 -23.60 11.69 10.10
N ASP A 263 -24.28 10.91 10.93
CA ASP A 263 -25.73 10.73 10.85
C ASP A 263 -26.47 12.05 11.15
N ALA A 264 -26.00 12.82 12.13
CA ALA A 264 -26.51 14.15 12.42
C ALA A 264 -26.30 15.13 11.25
N ARG A 265 -25.18 15.03 10.54
CA ARG A 265 -24.89 15.85 9.36
C ARG A 265 -25.75 15.45 8.17
N VAL A 266 -25.87 14.16 7.88
CA VAL A 266 -26.71 13.61 6.80
C VAL A 266 -28.17 14.03 6.97
N ALA A 267 -28.68 14.12 8.21
CA ALA A 267 -30.02 14.63 8.49
C ALA A 267 -30.25 16.08 8.00
N ASN A 268 -29.18 16.87 7.86
CA ASN A 268 -29.20 18.23 7.33
C ASN A 268 -28.82 18.31 5.83
N GLY A 269 -28.53 17.17 5.20
CA GLY A 269 -28.12 17.07 3.80
C GLY A 269 -26.82 16.27 3.62
N ILE A 270 -26.70 15.60 2.48
CA ILE A 270 -25.48 14.89 2.11
C ILE A 270 -24.49 15.85 1.48
N ASP A 271 -23.24 15.80 1.92
CA ASP A 271 -22.12 16.55 1.36
C ASP A 271 -20.86 15.71 1.20
N ILE A 272 -19.82 16.31 0.62
CA ILE A 272 -18.54 15.65 0.36
C ILE A 272 -17.88 15.16 1.65
N MET A 273 -18.06 15.86 2.77
CA MET A 273 -17.46 15.49 4.06
C MET A 273 -18.10 14.23 4.63
N THR A 274 -19.43 14.10 4.50
CA THR A 274 -20.14 12.88 4.90
C THR A 274 -19.71 11.68 4.07
N LEU A 275 -19.49 11.85 2.76
CA LEU A 275 -18.96 10.79 1.90
C LEU A 275 -17.55 10.39 2.32
N HIS A 276 -16.67 11.35 2.59
CA HIS A 276 -15.30 11.09 2.99
C HIS A 276 -15.23 10.38 4.35
N ALA A 277 -15.97 10.87 5.36
CA ALA A 277 -16.03 10.21 6.66
C ALA A 277 -16.57 8.77 6.54
N THR A 278 -17.58 8.54 5.70
CA THR A 278 -18.12 7.20 5.45
C THR A 278 -17.09 6.30 4.76
N PHE A 279 -16.29 6.85 3.85
CA PHE A 279 -15.21 6.10 3.22
C PHE A 279 -14.12 5.69 4.22
N ASN A 280 -13.72 6.58 5.13
CA ASN A 280 -12.78 6.25 6.21
C ASN A 280 -13.34 5.17 7.15
N LEU A 281 -14.63 5.23 7.49
CA LEU A 281 -15.30 4.17 8.25
C LEU A 281 -15.27 2.84 7.50
N MET A 282 -15.57 2.83 6.20
CA MET A 282 -15.53 1.63 5.37
C MET A 282 -14.13 0.99 5.32
N LEU A 283 -13.07 1.81 5.21
CA LEU A 283 -11.68 1.34 5.24
C LEU A 283 -11.33 0.74 6.59
N TYR A 284 -11.70 1.40 7.69
CA TYR A 284 -11.52 0.89 9.04
C TYR A 284 -12.23 -0.46 9.23
N GLU A 285 -13.48 -0.54 8.77
CA GLU A 285 -14.29 -1.76 8.82
C GLU A 285 -13.65 -2.89 8.02
N ALA A 286 -13.11 -2.59 6.83
CA ALA A 286 -12.39 -3.56 6.01
C ALA A 286 -11.10 -4.05 6.70
N GLU A 287 -10.24 -3.13 7.16
CA GLU A 287 -8.96 -3.44 7.78
C GLU A 287 -9.10 -4.28 9.06
N ASN A 288 -10.18 -4.09 9.82
CA ASN A 288 -10.42 -4.81 11.06
C ASN A 288 -11.31 -6.06 10.90
N GLY A 289 -11.77 -6.36 9.68
CA GLY A 289 -12.59 -7.54 9.39
C GLY A 289 -14.07 -7.41 9.78
N TYR A 290 -14.58 -6.19 9.95
CA TYR A 290 -16.00 -5.89 10.21
C TYR A 290 -16.80 -5.86 8.91
N LEU A 291 -16.84 -7.00 8.21
CA LEU A 291 -17.24 -7.05 6.81
C LEU A 291 -18.73 -6.74 6.58
N GLN A 292 -19.60 -7.00 7.57
CA GLN A 292 -21.01 -6.62 7.48
C GLN A 292 -21.19 -5.10 7.54
N GLN A 293 -20.53 -4.44 8.50
CA GLN A 293 -20.50 -2.99 8.61
C GLN A 293 -19.92 -2.37 7.34
N CYS A 294 -18.81 -2.93 6.84
CA CYS A 294 -18.18 -2.53 5.58
C CYS A 294 -19.18 -2.58 4.40
N ALA A 295 -19.96 -3.66 4.28
CA ALA A 295 -20.98 -3.78 3.23
C ALA A 295 -22.10 -2.73 3.38
N MET A 296 -22.53 -2.43 4.61
CA MET A 296 -23.50 -1.36 4.86
C MET A 296 -22.93 0.01 4.50
N SER A 297 -21.71 0.34 4.92
CA SER A 297 -21.03 1.59 4.58
C SER A 297 -20.89 1.77 3.07
N ARG A 298 -20.64 0.70 2.31
CA ARG A 298 -20.65 0.74 0.83
C ARG A 298 -22.02 1.10 0.26
N GLN A 299 -23.09 0.51 0.78
CA GLN A 299 -24.46 0.86 0.35
C GLN A 299 -24.79 2.32 0.64
N TYR A 300 -24.41 2.82 1.83
CA TYR A 300 -24.57 4.23 2.18
C TYR A 300 -23.77 5.16 1.25
N MET A 301 -22.51 4.83 0.99
CA MET A 301 -21.68 5.61 0.07
C MET A 301 -22.29 5.69 -1.32
N ALA A 302 -22.91 4.62 -1.83
CA ALA A 302 -23.54 4.67 -3.14
C ALA A 302 -24.69 5.66 -3.22
N ILE A 303 -25.55 5.70 -2.20
CA ILE A 303 -26.62 6.70 -2.10
C ILE A 303 -26.02 8.12 -2.07
N MET A 304 -24.96 8.31 -1.27
CA MET A 304 -24.28 9.60 -1.16
C MET A 304 -23.65 10.03 -2.50
N ILE A 305 -23.05 9.11 -3.23
CA ILE A 305 -22.40 9.34 -4.52
C ILE A 305 -23.42 9.79 -5.55
N ASP A 306 -24.59 9.14 -5.64
CA ASP A 306 -25.65 9.50 -6.57
C ASP A 306 -26.19 10.91 -6.30
N MET A 307 -26.39 11.25 -5.01
CA MET A 307 -26.83 12.59 -4.62
C MET A 307 -25.77 13.65 -4.94
N LEU A 308 -24.50 13.39 -4.63
CA LEU A 308 -23.40 14.32 -4.93
C LEU A 308 -23.18 14.49 -6.43
N HIS A 309 -23.33 13.42 -7.20
CA HIS A 309 -23.27 13.43 -8.66
C HIS A 309 -24.32 14.37 -9.26
N ALA A 310 -25.57 14.29 -8.79
CA ALA A 310 -26.67 15.16 -9.26
C ALA A 310 -26.40 16.65 -9.02
N HIS A 311 -25.63 16.99 -7.98
CA HIS A 311 -25.28 18.36 -7.63
C HIS A 311 -23.92 18.82 -8.18
N TYR A 312 -23.16 17.96 -8.87
CA TYR A 312 -21.78 18.22 -9.28
C TYR A 312 -21.63 19.56 -10.03
N SER A 313 -22.51 19.85 -11.00
CA SER A 313 -22.44 21.06 -11.82
C SER A 313 -22.67 22.36 -11.04
N SER A 314 -23.28 22.29 -9.86
CA SER A 314 -23.53 23.45 -8.98
C SER A 314 -22.40 23.70 -7.97
N MET A 315 -21.46 22.77 -7.85
CA MET A 315 -20.34 22.88 -6.91
C MET A 315 -19.24 23.81 -7.43
N SER A 316 -18.46 24.39 -6.51
CA SER A 316 -17.24 25.12 -6.85
C SER A 316 -16.21 24.21 -7.54
N VAL A 317 -15.30 24.80 -8.31
CA VAL A 317 -14.21 24.04 -9.00
C VAL A 317 -13.39 23.20 -8.01
N TRP A 318 -13.13 23.75 -6.82
CA TRP A 318 -12.41 23.03 -5.77
C TRP A 318 -13.20 21.81 -5.27
N GLN A 319 -14.49 21.97 -4.95
CA GLN A 319 -15.37 20.87 -4.54
C GLN A 319 -15.48 19.80 -5.62
N GLN A 320 -15.61 20.20 -6.88
CA GLN A 320 -15.65 19.29 -8.02
C GLN A 320 -14.37 18.44 -8.13
N ASN A 321 -13.20 19.05 -8.01
CA ASN A 321 -11.92 18.34 -8.03
C ASN A 321 -11.78 17.38 -6.85
N LEU A 322 -12.13 17.83 -5.65
CA LEU A 322 -12.14 17.02 -4.43
C LEU A 322 -13.04 15.79 -4.57
N LEU A 323 -14.28 16.00 -5.00
CA LEU A 323 -15.27 14.94 -5.17
C LEU A 323 -14.82 13.91 -6.22
N ARG A 324 -14.21 14.37 -7.31
CA ARG A 324 -13.67 13.51 -8.36
C ARG A 324 -12.55 12.60 -7.86
N HIS A 325 -11.62 13.13 -7.07
CA HIS A 325 -10.58 12.31 -6.45
C HIS A 325 -11.17 11.29 -5.48
N LEU A 326 -12.17 11.69 -4.68
CA LEU A 326 -12.84 10.79 -3.75
C LEU A 326 -13.62 9.67 -4.48
N PHE A 327 -14.29 9.97 -5.60
CA PHE A 327 -14.93 8.95 -6.44
C PHE A 327 -13.93 7.95 -6.99
N TRP A 328 -12.78 8.42 -7.52
CA TRP A 328 -11.73 7.51 -7.97
C TRP A 328 -11.14 6.68 -6.84
N ALA A 329 -10.94 7.28 -5.66
CA ALA A 329 -10.47 6.58 -4.47
C ALA A 329 -11.40 5.43 -4.07
N ILE A 330 -12.70 5.73 -3.96
CA ILE A 330 -13.74 4.76 -3.61
C ILE A 330 -13.79 3.67 -4.66
N PHE A 331 -13.79 4.03 -5.95
CA PHE A 331 -13.81 3.04 -7.03
C PHE A 331 -12.60 2.11 -6.99
N THR A 332 -11.41 2.66 -6.72
CA THR A 332 -10.18 1.87 -6.68
C THR A 332 -10.14 0.94 -5.46
N ALA A 333 -10.66 1.40 -4.31
CA ALA A 333 -10.82 0.58 -3.11
C ALA A 333 -11.92 -0.50 -3.25
N ASP A 334 -12.98 -0.20 -4.00
CA ASP A 334 -14.16 -1.08 -4.18
C ASP A 334 -14.05 -2.03 -5.38
N ALA A 335 -13.03 -1.87 -6.25
CA ALA A 335 -12.79 -2.72 -7.42
C ALA A 335 -12.59 -4.21 -7.08
N GLY A 336 -12.55 -4.59 -5.80
CA GLY A 336 -12.50 -5.97 -5.31
C GLY A 336 -13.83 -6.72 -5.25
N SER A 337 -14.99 -6.06 -5.24
CA SER A 337 -16.28 -6.74 -4.99
C SER A 337 -17.44 -6.15 -5.78
N HIS A 338 -17.99 -6.93 -6.73
CA HIS A 338 -19.36 -7.01 -7.30
C HIS A 338 -20.23 -5.74 -7.53
N ASN A 339 -19.80 -4.55 -7.16
CA ASN A 339 -20.60 -3.33 -7.09
C ASN A 339 -20.12 -2.21 -8.01
N MET A 340 -19.21 -2.51 -8.95
CA MET A 340 -18.93 -1.58 -10.07
C MET A 340 -20.19 -1.21 -10.86
N GLN A 341 -21.26 -2.02 -10.76
CA GLN A 341 -22.57 -1.70 -11.33
C GLN A 341 -23.28 -0.55 -10.61
N MET A 342 -23.12 -0.39 -9.29
CA MET A 342 -23.90 0.59 -8.53
C MET A 342 -23.58 2.05 -8.91
N GLN A 343 -22.49 2.31 -9.64
CA GLN A 343 -22.03 3.67 -9.98
C GLN A 343 -21.49 3.80 -11.41
N GLU A 344 -21.86 2.90 -12.32
CA GLU A 344 -21.40 2.96 -13.72
C GLU A 344 -21.74 4.31 -14.38
N HIS A 345 -22.89 4.90 -14.01
CA HIS A 345 -23.32 6.20 -14.53
C HIS A 345 -22.41 7.36 -14.08
N VAL A 346 -21.86 7.31 -12.87
CA VAL A 346 -20.90 8.31 -12.37
C VAL A 346 -19.57 8.16 -13.10
N LEU A 347 -19.05 6.94 -13.24
CA LEU A 347 -17.78 6.68 -13.94
C LEU A 347 -17.86 7.05 -15.43
N CYS A 348 -19.02 6.84 -16.06
CA CYS A 348 -19.27 7.24 -17.44
C CYS A 348 -19.55 8.75 -17.60
N ALA A 349 -19.65 9.51 -16.51
CA ALA A 349 -19.94 10.93 -16.58
C ALA A 349 -18.78 11.70 -17.26
N PRO A 350 -19.07 12.74 -18.07
CA PRO A 350 -18.04 13.45 -18.81
C PRO A 350 -16.94 14.07 -17.95
N TYR A 351 -17.21 14.38 -16.69
CA TYR A 351 -16.22 14.98 -15.78
C TYR A 351 -15.31 13.93 -15.10
N MET A 352 -15.69 12.65 -15.12
CA MET A 352 -14.89 11.55 -14.59
C MET A 352 -13.89 10.99 -15.60
N HIS A 353 -13.96 11.40 -16.87
CA HIS A 353 -13.04 10.87 -17.89
C HIS A 353 -11.57 11.03 -17.49
N VAL A 354 -10.81 9.94 -17.69
CA VAL A 354 -9.42 9.82 -17.22
C VAL A 354 -8.50 10.87 -17.84
N HIS A 355 -8.74 11.31 -19.09
CA HIS A 355 -7.96 12.37 -19.73
C HIS A 355 -8.04 13.72 -18.99
N LYS A 356 -9.10 13.94 -18.19
CA LYS A 356 -9.23 15.12 -17.33
C LYS A 356 -8.47 15.00 -16.01
N GLN A 357 -7.89 13.83 -15.72
CA GLN A 357 -6.98 13.60 -14.59
C GLN A 357 -5.51 13.74 -14.97
N ARG A 358 -5.19 14.11 -16.22
CA ARG A 358 -3.80 14.21 -16.65
C ARG A 358 -3.08 15.24 -15.75
N PRO A 359 -1.90 14.89 -15.19
CA PRO A 359 -1.12 15.79 -14.35
C PRO A 359 -0.89 17.11 -15.06
N SER A 360 -0.87 18.20 -14.30
CA SER A 360 -0.59 19.52 -14.88
C SER A 360 0.88 19.61 -15.27
N ASP A 361 1.18 20.12 -16.47
CA ASP A 361 2.57 20.48 -16.82
C ASP A 361 3.12 21.62 -15.94
N GLN A 362 2.24 22.26 -15.16
CA GLN A 362 2.54 23.40 -14.28
C GLN A 362 2.65 23.00 -12.79
N SER A 363 2.77 21.71 -12.44
CA SER A 363 2.99 21.31 -11.05
C SER A 363 4.17 22.10 -10.47
N LEU A 364 3.96 22.73 -9.33
CA LEU A 364 4.98 23.61 -8.73
C LEU A 364 6.12 22.80 -8.10
N GLN A 365 5.89 21.51 -7.84
CA GLN A 365 6.81 20.64 -7.11
C GLN A 365 6.81 19.18 -7.59
N VAL A 366 7.93 18.49 -7.38
CA VAL A 366 8.13 17.07 -7.73
C VAL A 366 7.14 16.15 -7.03
N LEU A 367 6.93 16.34 -5.71
CA LEU A 367 6.08 15.47 -4.91
C LEU A 367 4.62 15.51 -5.39
N ASP A 368 4.11 16.71 -5.67
CA ASP A 368 2.75 16.88 -6.17
C ASP A 368 2.59 16.25 -7.55
N LYS A 369 3.59 16.40 -8.43
CA LYS A 369 3.60 15.73 -9.73
C LYS A 369 3.56 14.20 -9.60
N LEU A 370 4.38 13.61 -8.72
CA LEU A 370 4.38 12.16 -8.48
C LEU A 370 3.00 11.67 -7.98
N LYS A 371 2.37 12.43 -7.09
CA LYS A 371 1.01 12.13 -6.59
C LYS A 371 -0.03 12.19 -7.70
N GLU A 372 -0.02 13.25 -8.51
CA GLU A 372 -0.91 13.42 -9.65
C GLU A 372 -0.71 12.30 -10.68
N GLU A 373 0.53 11.97 -11.03
CA GLU A 373 0.86 10.85 -11.95
C GLU A 373 0.35 9.51 -11.41
N TYR A 374 0.57 9.24 -10.12
CA TYR A 374 0.06 8.02 -9.50
C TYR A 374 -1.46 7.92 -9.59
N ILE A 375 -2.17 9.00 -9.24
CA ILE A 375 -3.64 9.05 -9.34
C ILE A 375 -4.06 8.83 -10.80
N TYR A 376 -3.47 9.55 -11.75
CA TYR A 376 -3.77 9.41 -13.18
C TYR A 376 -3.62 7.96 -13.67
N PHE A 377 -2.49 7.32 -13.39
CA PHE A 377 -2.23 5.95 -13.84
C PHE A 377 -3.15 4.94 -13.16
N ARG A 378 -3.46 5.11 -11.87
CA ARG A 378 -4.45 4.28 -11.16
C ARG A 378 -5.84 4.41 -11.79
N CYS A 379 -6.27 5.63 -12.13
CA CYS A 379 -7.55 5.86 -12.81
C CYS A 379 -7.59 5.18 -14.19
N ARG A 380 -6.50 5.27 -14.99
CA ARG A 380 -6.36 4.55 -16.27
C ARG A 380 -6.47 3.03 -16.09
N LEU A 381 -5.78 2.49 -15.08
CA LEU A 381 -5.80 1.05 -14.80
C LEU A 381 -7.18 0.58 -14.35
N ALA A 382 -7.85 1.36 -13.51
CA ALA A 382 -9.18 1.06 -13.02
C ALA A 382 -10.23 1.09 -14.17
N GLU A 383 -10.09 2.00 -15.14
CA GLU A 383 -10.88 1.97 -16.38
C GLU A 383 -10.62 0.70 -17.20
N ASN A 384 -9.36 0.27 -17.35
CA ASN A 384 -9.05 -1.00 -18.01
C ASN A 384 -9.70 -2.20 -17.30
N ILE A 385 -9.62 -2.25 -15.96
CA ILE A 385 -10.29 -3.29 -15.15
C ILE A 385 -11.81 -3.29 -15.39
N ARG A 386 -12.43 -2.11 -15.50
CA ARG A 386 -13.85 -1.97 -15.79
C ARG A 386 -14.21 -2.51 -17.17
N GLN A 387 -13.44 -2.18 -18.19
CA GLN A 387 -13.64 -2.67 -19.55
C GLN A 387 -13.46 -4.18 -19.63
N ILE A 388 -12.44 -4.72 -18.96
CA ILE A 388 -12.25 -6.17 -18.82
C ILE A 388 -13.49 -6.79 -18.17
N TRP A 389 -13.98 -6.23 -17.06
CA TRP A 389 -15.20 -6.74 -16.42
C TRP A 389 -16.37 -6.74 -17.39
N LYS A 390 -16.62 -5.64 -18.09
CA LYS A 390 -17.76 -5.50 -19.02
C LYS A 390 -17.71 -6.51 -20.16
N VAL A 391 -16.54 -6.72 -20.75
CA VAL A 391 -16.36 -7.60 -21.92
C VAL A 391 -16.27 -9.08 -21.51
N CYS A 392 -15.58 -9.37 -20.41
CA CYS A 392 -15.17 -10.73 -20.05
C CYS A 392 -16.04 -11.37 -18.95
N TYR A 393 -16.60 -10.57 -18.06
CA TYR A 393 -17.31 -11.04 -16.86
C TYR A 393 -18.80 -10.69 -16.85
N GLY A 394 -19.17 -9.50 -17.31
CA GLY A 394 -20.53 -8.96 -17.28
C GLY A 394 -21.47 -9.46 -18.37
N ILE A 395 -20.99 -10.32 -19.28
CA ILE A 395 -21.80 -10.93 -20.34
C ILE A 395 -22.07 -12.40 -19.96
N GLU A 396 -23.28 -12.91 -20.18
CA GLU A 396 -23.61 -14.33 -19.99
C GLU A 396 -23.14 -15.24 -21.15
N ALA A 397 -22.55 -14.65 -22.19
CA ALA A 397 -22.08 -15.41 -23.35
C ALA A 397 -21.01 -16.44 -22.94
N PRO A 398 -21.01 -17.65 -23.52
CA PRO A 398 -20.05 -18.71 -23.18
C PRO A 398 -18.62 -18.40 -23.66
N SER A 399 -18.45 -17.35 -24.45
CA SER A 399 -17.21 -17.05 -25.14
C SER A 399 -17.10 -15.57 -25.49
N VAL A 400 -15.88 -15.06 -25.64
CA VAL A 400 -15.58 -13.65 -25.93
C VAL A 400 -14.86 -13.55 -27.28
N ASP A 401 -15.18 -12.53 -28.07
CA ASP A 401 -14.50 -12.29 -29.34
C ASP A 401 -13.02 -11.91 -29.08
N GLY A 402 -12.11 -12.62 -29.74
CA GLY A 402 -10.68 -12.37 -29.62
C GLY A 402 -10.27 -10.95 -30.02
N ALA A 403 -11.01 -10.29 -30.93
CA ALA A 403 -10.76 -8.89 -31.27
C ALA A 403 -11.00 -7.96 -30.08
N GLN A 404 -12.00 -8.25 -29.23
CA GLN A 404 -12.27 -7.49 -28.02
C GLN A 404 -11.18 -7.72 -26.96
N VAL A 405 -10.73 -8.97 -26.79
CA VAL A 405 -9.60 -9.29 -25.89
C VAL A 405 -8.32 -8.58 -26.34
N LYS A 406 -8.07 -8.51 -27.65
CA LYS A 406 -6.93 -7.80 -28.21
C LYS A 406 -7.00 -6.29 -27.95
N ALA A 407 -8.17 -5.68 -28.13
CA ALA A 407 -8.36 -4.26 -27.81
C ALA A 407 -8.06 -3.95 -26.33
N LEU A 408 -8.43 -4.88 -25.42
CA LEU A 408 -8.10 -4.76 -24.00
C LEU A 408 -6.58 -4.91 -23.74
N GLU A 409 -5.90 -5.87 -24.38
CA GLU A 409 -4.43 -5.96 -24.32
C GLU A 409 -3.77 -4.66 -24.79
N ASP A 410 -4.21 -4.13 -25.93
CA ASP A 410 -3.60 -2.95 -26.54
C ASP A 410 -3.77 -1.72 -25.64
N SER A 411 -4.92 -1.58 -24.97
CA SER A 411 -5.16 -0.51 -23.99
C SER A 411 -4.30 -0.65 -22.73
N MET A 412 -4.05 -1.88 -22.25
CA MET A 412 -3.12 -2.11 -21.14
C MET A 412 -1.66 -1.83 -21.51
N TRP A 413 -1.25 -2.15 -22.75
CA TRP A 413 0.09 -1.84 -23.27
C TRP A 413 0.27 -0.37 -23.61
N GLU A 414 -0.78 0.32 -24.05
CA GLU A 414 -0.77 1.78 -24.20
C GLU A 414 -0.49 2.44 -22.85
N LEU A 415 -1.22 2.06 -21.79
CA LEU A 415 -0.98 2.54 -20.44
C LEU A 415 0.46 2.28 -19.99
N TYR A 416 0.99 1.07 -20.23
CA TYR A 416 2.38 0.74 -19.87
C TYR A 416 3.41 1.60 -20.61
N ARG A 417 3.16 1.93 -21.88
CA ARG A 417 4.04 2.79 -22.70
C ARG A 417 3.98 4.26 -22.32
N GLU A 418 2.89 4.72 -21.70
CA GLU A 418 2.78 6.07 -21.14
C GLU A 418 3.55 6.25 -19.83
N LEU A 419 3.94 5.16 -19.14
CA LEU A 419 4.66 5.26 -17.87
C LEU A 419 6.05 5.87 -18.07
N PRO A 420 6.51 6.72 -17.13
CA PRO A 420 7.91 7.12 -17.05
C PRO A 420 8.85 5.91 -17.09
N SER A 421 9.93 6.01 -17.86
CA SER A 421 10.87 4.90 -18.11
C SER A 421 11.49 4.35 -16.82
N TRP A 422 11.68 5.19 -15.81
CA TRP A 422 12.22 4.80 -14.50
C TRP A 422 11.29 3.87 -13.70
N ILE A 423 9.98 3.87 -13.98
CA ILE A 423 9.02 2.94 -13.36
C ILE A 423 9.28 1.53 -13.89
N THR A 424 9.48 1.41 -15.20
CA THR A 424 9.58 0.12 -15.89
C THR A 424 11.02 -0.40 -16.01
N SER A 425 12.01 0.42 -15.65
CA SER A 425 13.42 0.02 -15.67
C SER A 425 13.69 -1.11 -14.67
N GLN A 426 14.84 -1.77 -14.82
CA GLN A 426 15.35 -2.75 -13.84
C GLN A 426 16.36 -2.11 -12.88
N ASP A 427 16.62 -0.81 -13.02
CA ASP A 427 17.60 -0.10 -12.23
C ASP A 427 17.17 -0.02 -10.77
N ASP A 428 18.15 0.11 -9.88
CA ASP A 428 17.91 0.33 -8.47
C ASP A 428 17.29 1.73 -8.25
N LEU A 429 16.18 1.82 -7.50
CA LEU A 429 15.49 3.09 -7.25
C LEU A 429 16.40 4.11 -6.57
N ASP A 430 17.32 3.65 -5.72
CA ASP A 430 18.24 4.54 -4.98
C ASP A 430 19.29 5.19 -5.89
N LYS A 431 19.40 4.75 -7.15
CA LYS A 431 20.30 5.33 -8.16
C LYS A 431 19.59 6.31 -9.09
N ILE A 432 18.27 6.41 -9.00
CA ILE A 432 17.46 7.25 -9.88
C ILE A 432 17.40 8.66 -9.29
N VAL A 433 17.96 9.62 -10.01
CA VAL A 433 17.82 11.05 -9.69
C VAL A 433 16.61 11.57 -10.45
N ILE A 434 15.47 11.70 -9.75
CA ILE A 434 14.17 11.98 -10.38
C ILE A 434 14.20 13.28 -11.18
N GLU A 435 14.93 14.30 -10.73
CA GLU A 435 15.04 15.60 -11.41
C GLU A 435 15.77 15.50 -12.76
N THR A 436 16.46 14.39 -13.03
CA THR A 436 17.11 14.13 -14.32
C THR A 436 16.26 13.28 -15.27
N CYS A 437 15.11 12.80 -14.80
CA CYS A 437 14.18 12.02 -15.61
C CYS A 437 13.33 12.91 -16.50
N GLU A 438 12.93 12.38 -17.65
CA GLU A 438 12.05 13.06 -18.59
C GLU A 438 10.73 13.47 -17.93
N GLY A 439 10.37 14.75 -18.08
CA GLY A 439 9.20 15.36 -17.46
C GLY A 439 9.45 15.94 -16.07
N TYR A 440 10.60 15.72 -15.45
CA TYR A 440 10.94 16.20 -14.10
C TYR A 440 12.07 17.25 -14.09
N GLU A 441 12.56 17.65 -15.26
CA GLU A 441 13.74 18.51 -15.41
C GLU A 441 13.51 19.94 -14.90
N CYS A 442 12.26 20.40 -14.94
CA CYS A 442 11.87 21.75 -14.50
C CYS A 442 12.02 21.98 -12.98
N PHE A 443 12.26 20.92 -12.20
CA PHE A 443 12.46 20.99 -10.76
C PHE A 443 13.92 21.12 -10.35
N CYS A 444 14.86 21.08 -11.29
CA CYS A 444 16.28 21.25 -11.03
C CYS A 444 16.57 22.60 -10.33
N GLY A 445 17.15 22.55 -9.12
CA GLY A 445 17.62 23.73 -8.40
C GLY A 445 16.56 24.45 -7.54
N GLN A 446 15.34 23.93 -7.43
CA GLN A 446 14.42 24.42 -6.42
C GLN A 446 14.86 23.94 -5.02
N PRO A 447 15.06 24.83 -4.03
CA PRO A 447 15.33 24.40 -2.66
C PRO A 447 14.13 23.60 -2.16
N GLY A 448 14.34 22.32 -1.85
CA GLY A 448 13.29 21.39 -1.44
C GLY A 448 12.50 21.90 -0.24
N GLN A 449 11.37 22.56 -0.51
CA GLN A 449 10.46 23.05 0.52
C GLN A 449 9.79 21.89 1.28
N HIS A 450 9.73 20.70 0.68
CA HIS A 450 9.30 19.47 1.35
C HIS A 450 10.50 18.68 1.85
N SER A 451 11.13 19.21 2.91
CA SER A 451 12.10 18.50 3.75
C SER A 451 11.45 17.44 4.65
N ARG A 452 10.12 17.29 4.58
CA ARG A 452 9.40 16.33 5.39
C ARG A 452 9.79 14.92 4.94
N THR A 453 10.22 14.15 5.91
CA THR A 453 10.44 12.72 5.76
C THR A 453 9.20 11.96 6.23
N HIS A 454 9.00 10.77 5.67
CA HIS A 454 7.98 9.86 6.15
C HIS A 454 8.29 9.52 7.62
N PRO A 455 7.32 9.63 8.54
CA PRO A 455 7.60 9.56 9.97
C PRO A 455 8.10 8.18 10.43
N ILE A 456 7.91 7.13 9.61
CA ILE A 456 8.26 5.75 9.97
C ILE A 456 9.57 5.25 9.34
N CYS A 457 9.79 5.46 8.03
CA CYS A 457 11.05 5.02 7.37
C CYS A 457 12.07 6.14 7.22
N HIS A 458 11.70 7.37 7.58
CA HIS A 458 12.56 8.55 7.46
C HIS A 458 13.04 8.88 6.04
N ARG A 459 12.54 8.19 4.99
CA ARG A 459 12.76 8.56 3.60
C ARG A 459 12.07 9.87 3.26
N SER A 460 12.58 10.56 2.25
CA SER A 460 11.86 11.69 1.67
C SER A 460 10.52 11.21 1.10
N LEU A 461 9.51 12.08 1.11
CA LEU A 461 8.21 11.73 0.52
C LEU A 461 8.34 11.47 -0.99
N VAL A 462 9.30 12.09 -1.67
CA VAL A 462 9.61 11.81 -3.09
C VAL A 462 9.98 10.34 -3.27
N GLU A 463 10.91 9.82 -2.46
CA GLU A 463 11.32 8.41 -2.52
C GLU A 463 10.18 7.43 -2.21
N VAL A 464 9.29 7.78 -1.27
CA VAL A 464 8.10 6.97 -0.94
C VAL A 464 7.16 6.89 -2.14
N TRP A 465 6.87 8.02 -2.79
CA TRP A 465 5.95 8.07 -3.91
C TRP A 465 6.53 7.43 -5.19
N MET A 466 7.85 7.54 -5.41
CA MET A 466 8.53 6.79 -6.47
C MET A 466 8.37 5.28 -6.30
N ARG A 467 8.56 4.77 -5.08
CA ARG A 467 8.39 3.34 -4.76
C ARG A 467 6.96 2.87 -4.98
N ARG A 468 5.96 3.68 -4.64
CA ARG A 468 4.55 3.35 -4.91
C ARG A 468 4.23 3.32 -6.40
N LEU A 469 4.65 4.35 -7.13
CA LEU A 469 4.49 4.38 -8.58
C LEU A 469 5.16 3.20 -9.27
N ARG A 470 6.28 2.71 -8.72
CA ARG A 470 6.95 1.52 -9.25
C ARG A 470 6.31 0.23 -8.80
N TYR A 471 6.44 -0.11 -7.53
CA TYR A 471 6.08 -1.44 -7.04
C TYR A 471 4.57 -1.64 -7.02
N HIS A 472 3.83 -0.74 -6.35
CA HIS A 472 2.39 -0.92 -6.19
C HIS A 472 1.67 -0.92 -7.54
N PHE A 473 1.94 0.07 -8.39
CA PHE A 473 1.30 0.13 -9.70
C PHE A 473 1.64 -1.09 -10.57
N LEU A 474 2.90 -1.53 -10.62
CA LEU A 474 3.28 -2.69 -11.44
C LEU A 474 2.67 -3.99 -10.93
N VAL A 475 2.53 -4.17 -9.60
CA VAL A 475 1.83 -5.31 -9.02
C VAL A 475 0.37 -5.34 -9.49
N GLU A 476 -0.34 -4.21 -9.41
CA GLU A 476 -1.73 -4.15 -9.89
C GLU A 476 -1.85 -4.26 -11.40
N TRP A 477 -0.91 -3.70 -12.17
CA TRP A 477 -0.89 -3.80 -13.62
C TRP A 477 -0.73 -5.26 -14.05
N HIS A 478 0.23 -5.98 -13.48
CA HIS A 478 0.37 -7.43 -13.71
C HIS A 478 -0.83 -8.23 -13.19
N GLY A 479 -1.39 -7.87 -12.03
CA GLY A 479 -2.62 -8.47 -11.51
C GLY A 479 -3.81 -8.30 -12.46
N THR A 480 -3.88 -7.18 -13.18
CA THR A 480 -4.92 -6.90 -14.18
C THR A 480 -4.79 -7.82 -15.40
N TRP A 481 -3.56 -8.16 -15.82
CA TRP A 481 -3.34 -9.18 -16.85
C TRP A 481 -3.83 -10.56 -16.42
N LEU A 482 -3.56 -10.96 -15.17
CA LEU A 482 -4.09 -12.20 -14.63
C LEU A 482 -5.61 -12.17 -14.61
N PHE A 483 -6.20 -11.04 -14.21
CA PHE A 483 -7.65 -10.85 -14.20
C PHE A 483 -8.26 -10.94 -15.61
N LEU A 484 -7.60 -10.45 -16.65
CA LEU A 484 -8.06 -10.62 -18.03
C LEU A 484 -8.05 -12.09 -18.46
N TYR A 485 -6.92 -12.77 -18.25
CA TYR A 485 -6.68 -14.07 -18.88
C TYR A 485 -7.14 -15.29 -18.09
N GLN A 486 -7.28 -15.19 -16.77
CA GLN A 486 -7.61 -16.35 -15.94
C GLN A 486 -8.89 -17.04 -16.40
N ILE A 487 -9.91 -16.31 -16.84
CA ILE A 487 -11.19 -16.89 -17.27
C ILE A 487 -11.10 -17.68 -18.57
N PHE A 488 -9.99 -17.54 -19.31
CA PHE A 488 -9.74 -18.25 -20.56
C PHE A 488 -8.71 -19.38 -20.36
N LEU A 489 -8.34 -19.68 -19.11
CA LEU A 489 -7.43 -20.79 -18.83
C LEU A 489 -8.09 -22.12 -19.25
N PRO A 490 -7.42 -22.91 -20.11
CA PRO A 490 -7.91 -24.20 -20.55
C PRO A 490 -7.78 -25.21 -19.40
N LYS A 491 -8.56 -26.30 -19.40
CA LYS A 491 -8.52 -27.27 -18.30
C LYS A 491 -7.08 -27.73 -18.05
N PRO A 492 -6.69 -27.98 -16.78
CA PRO A 492 -5.32 -28.42 -16.51
C PRO A 492 -5.02 -29.70 -17.30
N GLY A 493 -3.99 -29.66 -18.17
CA GLY A 493 -3.62 -30.77 -19.07
C GLY A 493 -3.95 -30.54 -20.54
N ASP A 494 -4.82 -29.57 -20.88
CA ASP A 494 -5.10 -29.20 -22.26
C ASP A 494 -3.93 -28.41 -22.91
N VAL A 495 -3.95 -28.31 -24.25
CA VAL A 495 -2.94 -27.60 -25.06
C VAL A 495 -2.66 -26.20 -24.49
N VAL A 496 -1.38 -25.89 -24.33
CA VAL A 496 -0.89 -24.55 -23.96
C VAL A 496 -1.37 -23.53 -24.99
N GLN A 497 -2.22 -22.59 -24.56
CA GLN A 497 -2.74 -21.49 -25.37
C GLN A 497 -2.23 -20.14 -24.87
N LEU A 498 -2.45 -19.08 -25.65
CA LEU A 498 -2.05 -17.72 -25.31
C LEU A 498 -2.47 -17.28 -23.89
N PRO A 499 -3.71 -17.52 -23.41
CA PRO A 499 -4.09 -17.17 -22.04
C PRO A 499 -3.20 -17.77 -20.97
N PHE A 500 -2.81 -19.03 -21.17
CA PHE A 500 -1.94 -19.73 -20.25
C PHE A 500 -0.55 -19.07 -20.17
N ILE A 501 0.04 -18.73 -21.32
CA ILE A 501 1.35 -18.07 -21.39
C ILE A 501 1.28 -16.70 -20.69
N ARG A 502 0.23 -15.91 -20.96
CA ARG A 502 0.02 -14.60 -20.34
C ARG A 502 -0.12 -14.69 -18.83
N CYS A 503 -0.93 -15.64 -18.34
CA CYS A 503 -1.09 -15.88 -16.91
C CYS A 503 0.23 -16.30 -16.23
N MET A 504 1.02 -17.17 -16.85
CA MET A 504 2.31 -17.56 -16.28
C MET A 504 3.33 -16.41 -16.27
N GLU A 505 3.43 -15.67 -17.37
CA GLU A 505 4.38 -14.55 -17.52
C GLU A 505 4.06 -13.44 -16.53
N HIS A 506 2.83 -12.95 -16.52
CA HIS A 506 2.43 -11.87 -15.61
C HIS A 506 2.34 -12.31 -14.16
N GLY A 507 2.00 -13.58 -13.89
CA GLY A 507 2.03 -14.14 -12.54
C GLY A 507 3.45 -14.16 -11.96
N LYS A 508 4.44 -14.57 -12.78
CA LYS A 508 5.85 -14.49 -12.42
C LYS A 508 6.30 -13.05 -12.22
N LEU A 509 6.04 -12.16 -13.17
CA LEU A 509 6.48 -10.76 -13.09
C LEU A 509 5.88 -10.04 -11.89
N MET A 510 4.61 -10.32 -11.55
CA MET A 510 3.98 -9.79 -10.35
C MET A 510 4.74 -10.24 -9.08
N VAL A 511 5.04 -11.54 -8.96
CA VAL A 511 5.79 -12.09 -7.82
C VAL A 511 7.21 -11.50 -7.77
N ASP A 512 7.90 -11.35 -8.90
CA ASP A 512 9.23 -10.75 -8.98
C ASP A 512 9.23 -9.26 -8.55
N VAL A 513 8.18 -8.51 -8.88
CA VAL A 513 8.02 -7.12 -8.42
C VAL A 513 7.77 -7.10 -6.92
N MET A 514 6.92 -7.99 -6.40
CA MET A 514 6.65 -8.09 -4.97
C MET A 514 7.86 -8.53 -4.15
N ASP A 515 8.65 -9.47 -4.64
CA ASP A 515 9.86 -9.97 -3.96
C ASP A 515 10.87 -8.83 -3.79
N ARG A 516 11.11 -8.08 -4.88
CA ARG A 516 11.95 -6.87 -4.83
C ARG A 516 11.40 -5.80 -3.90
N TRP A 517 10.08 -5.68 -3.82
CA TRP A 517 9.46 -4.73 -2.92
C TRP A 517 9.64 -5.16 -1.45
N ALA A 518 9.42 -6.45 -1.15
CA ALA A 518 9.58 -7.02 0.18
C ALA A 518 11.03 -7.04 0.68
N ASP A 519 12.01 -6.99 -0.23
CA ASP A 519 13.43 -6.85 0.07
C ASP A 519 13.89 -5.38 0.17
N ASP A 520 13.01 -4.41 -0.11
CA ASP A 520 13.30 -3.00 0.17
C ASP A 520 13.39 -2.83 1.71
N PRO A 521 14.49 -2.26 2.26
CA PRO A 521 14.74 -2.17 3.70
C PRO A 521 13.61 -1.48 4.50
N ASP A 522 12.77 -0.71 3.81
CA ASP A 522 11.64 0.02 4.39
C ASP A 522 10.31 -0.41 3.76
N PHE A 523 10.17 -1.70 3.46
CA PHE A 523 8.93 -2.27 2.95
C PHE A 523 7.74 -1.93 3.87
N PHE A 524 6.70 -1.34 3.28
CA PHE A 524 5.49 -0.94 3.99
C PHE A 524 4.28 -1.74 3.52
N ASP A 525 3.73 -2.54 4.43
CA ASP A 525 2.57 -3.39 4.16
C ASP A 525 1.29 -2.62 3.85
N CYS A 526 1.13 -1.41 4.40
CA CYS A 526 -0.04 -0.57 4.12
C CYS A 526 -0.17 -0.22 2.64
N TYR A 527 0.93 -0.23 1.89
CA TYR A 527 0.91 -0.02 0.45
C TYR A 527 0.59 -1.30 -0.32
N CYS A 528 0.73 -2.48 0.27
CA CYS A 528 0.37 -3.75 -0.36
C CYS A 528 -1.09 -4.14 -0.13
N TYR A 529 -1.75 -3.57 0.88
CA TYR A 529 -3.17 -3.79 1.17
C TYR A 529 -4.10 -3.61 -0.05
N PRO A 530 -3.93 -2.58 -0.91
CA PRO A 530 -4.76 -2.41 -2.10
C PRO A 530 -4.52 -3.49 -3.18
N SER A 531 -3.40 -4.22 -3.13
CA SER A 531 -3.08 -5.27 -4.10
C SER A 531 -3.70 -6.64 -3.75
N LEU A 532 -4.47 -6.77 -2.66
CA LEU A 532 -5.02 -8.06 -2.19
C LEU A 532 -5.76 -8.85 -3.28
N ARG A 533 -6.54 -8.18 -4.13
CA ARG A 533 -7.21 -8.82 -5.28
C ARG A 533 -6.22 -9.46 -6.24
N SER A 534 -5.14 -8.76 -6.58
CA SER A 534 -4.07 -9.27 -7.43
C SER A 534 -3.40 -10.50 -6.80
N LEU A 535 -3.21 -10.50 -5.48
CA LEU A 535 -2.66 -11.63 -4.73
C LEU A 535 -3.59 -12.85 -4.74
N LEU A 536 -4.89 -12.63 -4.52
CA LEU A 536 -5.93 -13.67 -4.59
C LEU A 536 -5.97 -14.30 -5.98
N VAL A 537 -6.09 -13.47 -7.01
CA VAL A 537 -6.10 -13.91 -8.41
C VAL A 537 -4.82 -14.68 -8.76
N ALA A 538 -3.65 -14.17 -8.38
CA ALA A 538 -2.39 -14.87 -8.62
C ALA A 538 -2.30 -16.20 -7.87
N SER A 539 -2.74 -16.26 -6.61
CA SER A 539 -2.84 -17.50 -5.85
C SER A 539 -3.71 -18.53 -6.58
N HIS A 540 -4.88 -18.14 -7.06
CA HIS A 540 -5.75 -19.04 -7.84
C HIS A 540 -5.09 -19.51 -9.11
N VAL A 541 -4.49 -18.61 -9.90
CA VAL A 541 -3.77 -19.00 -11.11
C VAL A 541 -2.64 -19.97 -10.76
N HIS A 542 -1.81 -19.68 -9.76
CA HIS A 542 -0.70 -20.57 -9.39
C HIS A 542 -1.19 -21.93 -8.87
N ARG A 543 -2.27 -21.96 -8.08
CA ARG A 543 -2.93 -23.20 -7.64
C ARG A 543 -3.51 -23.98 -8.82
N TYR A 544 -4.08 -23.28 -9.80
CA TYR A 544 -4.59 -23.88 -11.03
C TYR A 544 -3.49 -24.59 -11.82
N LEU A 545 -2.29 -23.99 -11.90
CA LEU A 545 -1.14 -24.60 -12.57
C LEU A 545 -0.70 -25.94 -11.92
N LEU A 546 -0.96 -26.13 -10.62
CA LEU A 546 -0.64 -27.37 -9.92
C LEU A 546 -1.51 -28.56 -10.35
N GLY A 547 -2.68 -28.29 -10.94
CA GLY A 547 -3.52 -29.33 -11.53
C GLY A 547 -3.01 -29.84 -12.88
N SER A 548 -2.00 -29.20 -13.48
CA SER A 548 -1.53 -29.55 -14.82
C SER A 548 -0.92 -30.95 -14.86
N GLU A 549 -1.22 -31.72 -15.89
CA GLU A 549 -0.56 -33.00 -16.17
C GLU A 549 0.90 -32.83 -16.56
N ILE A 550 1.29 -31.64 -17.05
CA ILE A 550 2.65 -31.31 -17.46
C ILE A 550 3.50 -31.02 -16.21
N ALA A 551 4.50 -31.86 -15.96
CA ALA A 551 5.32 -31.80 -14.75
C ALA A 551 6.04 -30.45 -14.57
N GLU A 552 6.57 -29.87 -15.64
CA GLU A 552 7.28 -28.59 -15.62
C GLU A 552 6.34 -27.42 -15.23
N VAL A 553 5.12 -27.43 -15.77
CA VAL A 553 4.08 -26.44 -15.42
C VAL A 553 3.72 -26.55 -13.96
N ARG A 554 3.49 -27.78 -13.47
CA ARG A 554 3.18 -28.07 -12.08
C ARG A 554 4.27 -27.57 -11.14
N GLN A 555 5.53 -27.87 -11.49
CA GLN A 555 6.69 -27.43 -10.73
C GLN A 555 6.81 -25.91 -10.71
N LYS A 556 6.54 -25.24 -11.84
CA LYS A 556 6.55 -23.78 -11.89
C LYS A 556 5.42 -23.17 -11.06
N GLY A 557 4.20 -23.72 -11.14
CA GLY A 557 3.07 -23.32 -10.31
C GLY A 557 3.42 -23.40 -8.82
N TYR A 558 4.07 -24.49 -8.40
CA TYR A 558 4.55 -24.66 -7.03
C TYR A 558 5.57 -23.59 -6.63
N GLN A 559 6.57 -23.34 -7.48
CA GLN A 559 7.58 -22.30 -7.20
C GLN A 559 6.96 -20.92 -7.04
N LEU A 560 6.06 -20.53 -7.96
CA LEU A 560 5.40 -19.23 -7.91
C LEU A 560 4.48 -19.10 -6.71
N LEU A 561 3.71 -20.15 -6.38
CA LEU A 561 2.86 -20.16 -5.18
C LEU A 561 3.69 -20.07 -3.90
N HIS A 562 4.81 -20.80 -3.83
CA HIS A 562 5.71 -20.79 -2.68
C HIS A 562 6.36 -19.42 -2.49
N GLN A 563 6.86 -18.80 -3.57
CA GLN A 563 7.41 -17.45 -3.53
C GLN A 563 6.37 -16.43 -3.08
N LEU A 564 5.18 -16.45 -3.71
CA LEU A 564 4.07 -15.58 -3.33
C LEU A 564 3.71 -15.75 -1.84
N PHE A 565 3.58 -16.99 -1.37
CA PHE A 565 3.26 -17.26 0.03
C PHE A 565 4.37 -16.83 0.99
N THR A 566 5.64 -16.96 0.60
CA THR A 566 6.78 -16.49 1.39
C THR A 566 6.74 -14.98 1.55
N ILE A 567 6.44 -14.25 0.48
CA ILE A 567 6.27 -12.79 0.52
C ILE A 567 5.09 -12.42 1.41
N ILE A 568 3.93 -13.08 1.23
CA ILE A 568 2.75 -12.84 2.07
C ILE A 568 3.07 -13.07 3.55
N ARG A 569 3.77 -14.15 3.91
CA ARG A 569 4.18 -14.44 5.30
C ARG A 569 5.12 -13.41 5.91
N ARG A 570 5.94 -12.74 5.10
CA ARG A 570 6.81 -11.64 5.52
C ARG A 570 6.06 -10.31 5.66
N SER A 571 4.82 -10.23 5.19
CA SER A 571 3.97 -9.04 5.23
C SER A 571 2.89 -9.13 6.31
N ASN A 572 2.42 -7.98 6.79
CA ASN A 572 1.25 -7.88 7.68
C ASN A 572 -0.03 -8.44 7.05
N ILE A 573 -0.09 -8.59 5.72
CA ILE A 573 -1.21 -9.27 5.03
C ILE A 573 -1.40 -10.68 5.61
N TYR A 574 -0.34 -11.42 5.92
CA TYR A 574 -0.50 -12.73 6.53
C TYR A 574 -1.22 -12.65 7.87
N HIS A 575 -0.86 -11.73 8.75
CA HIS A 575 -1.51 -11.60 10.06
C HIS A 575 -2.99 -11.22 9.95
N MET A 576 -3.34 -10.41 8.96
CA MET A 576 -4.73 -10.01 8.70
C MET A 576 -5.58 -11.15 8.14
N TYR A 577 -5.00 -11.99 7.27
CA TYR A 577 -5.74 -12.98 6.49
C TYR A 577 -5.42 -14.45 6.82
N LYS A 578 -4.56 -14.73 7.81
CA LYS A 578 -4.08 -16.10 8.15
C LYS A 578 -5.20 -17.11 8.42
N ASP A 579 -6.34 -16.61 8.89
CA ASP A 579 -7.50 -17.39 9.31
C ASP A 579 -8.62 -17.39 8.24
N THR A 580 -8.37 -16.83 7.04
CA THR A 580 -9.35 -16.83 5.95
C THR A 580 -9.06 -17.94 4.93
N GLU A 581 -10.07 -18.33 4.16
CA GLU A 581 -9.97 -19.36 3.11
C GLU A 581 -8.86 -19.09 2.09
N PHE A 582 -8.52 -17.81 1.86
CA PHE A 582 -7.39 -17.44 1.04
C PHE A 582 -6.07 -18.09 1.52
N ILE A 583 -5.69 -17.86 2.78
CA ILE A 583 -4.43 -18.38 3.33
C ILE A 583 -4.56 -19.88 3.66
N ILE A 584 -5.72 -20.30 4.17
CA ILE A 584 -6.00 -21.71 4.46
C ILE A 584 -5.88 -22.54 3.17
N GLY A 585 -6.48 -22.08 2.07
CA GLY A 585 -6.44 -22.77 0.78
C GLY A 585 -5.02 -22.90 0.19
N ILE A 586 -4.14 -21.92 0.44
CA ILE A 586 -2.71 -22.03 0.08
C ILE A 586 -2.03 -23.10 0.94
N LYS A 587 -2.24 -23.10 2.27
CA LYS A 587 -1.67 -24.09 3.20
C LYS A 587 -2.14 -25.52 2.90
N GLU A 588 -3.42 -25.69 2.61
CA GLU A 588 -4.00 -26.98 2.20
C GLU A 588 -3.39 -27.48 0.90
N THR A 589 -3.20 -26.59 -0.07
CA THR A 589 -2.56 -26.91 -1.34
C THR A 589 -1.15 -27.48 -1.13
N PHE A 590 -0.32 -26.84 -0.28
CA PHE A 590 1.00 -27.38 0.06
C PHE A 590 0.92 -28.72 0.80
N SER A 591 -0.08 -28.90 1.66
CA SER A 591 -0.29 -30.15 2.40
C SER A 591 -0.65 -31.31 1.47
N THR A 592 -1.48 -31.07 0.46
CA THR A 592 -1.86 -32.06 -0.57
C THR A 592 -0.65 -32.46 -1.41
N ILE A 593 0.11 -31.48 -1.92
CA ILE A 593 1.33 -31.74 -2.70
C ILE A 593 2.32 -32.58 -1.90
N ARG A 594 2.52 -32.26 -0.62
CA ARG A 594 3.42 -33.04 0.25
C ARG A 594 3.00 -34.50 0.35
N ARG A 595 1.69 -34.80 0.42
CA ARG A 595 1.20 -36.19 0.42
C ARG A 595 1.49 -36.85 -0.93
N ASP A 596 1.16 -36.20 -2.04
CA ASP A 596 1.31 -36.79 -3.38
C ASP A 596 2.77 -37.11 -3.73
N TYR A 597 3.72 -36.24 -3.35
CA TYR A 597 5.16 -36.48 -3.54
C TYR A 597 5.73 -37.56 -2.61
N VAL A 598 5.23 -37.67 -1.38
CA VAL A 598 5.67 -38.72 -0.43
C VAL A 598 5.20 -40.11 -0.89
N TYR A 599 4.09 -40.20 -1.63
CA TYR A 599 3.56 -41.48 -2.12
C TYR A 599 4.05 -41.89 -3.52
N GLN A 600 4.62 -40.98 -4.32
CA GLN A 600 5.08 -41.29 -5.67
C GLN A 600 6.57 -41.68 -5.79
N ASP A 601 7.41 -41.42 -4.78
CA ASP A 601 8.84 -41.71 -4.90
C ASP A 601 9.50 -42.14 -3.57
N ALA A 602 9.43 -43.44 -3.25
CA ALA A 602 10.17 -44.04 -2.13
C ALA A 602 11.69 -44.09 -2.36
N GLY A 603 12.19 -43.64 -3.52
CA GLY A 603 13.60 -43.75 -3.93
C GLY A 603 14.40 -42.45 -3.96
N GLN A 604 13.76 -41.27 -3.91
CA GLN A 604 14.45 -39.98 -3.84
C GLN A 604 13.88 -39.13 -2.71
N ILE A 605 14.42 -39.32 -1.50
CA ILE A 605 14.23 -38.39 -0.39
C ILE A 605 14.92 -37.08 -0.77
N ILE A 606 14.20 -36.20 -1.45
CA ILE A 606 14.47 -34.76 -1.42
C ILE A 606 14.07 -34.32 -0.02
N ASP A 607 15.02 -33.78 0.74
CA ASP A 607 14.80 -33.33 2.11
C ASP A 607 13.88 -32.08 2.12
N ILE A 608 12.58 -32.33 2.00
CA ILE A 608 11.46 -31.38 2.12
C ILE A 608 11.00 -31.30 3.59
N SER A 609 11.63 -32.07 4.49
CA SER A 609 11.16 -32.30 5.86
C SER A 609 11.37 -31.11 6.80
N THR A 610 12.34 -30.24 6.52
CA THR A 610 12.79 -29.17 7.42
C THR A 610 11.96 -27.87 7.35
N ALA A 611 11.29 -27.58 6.23
CA ALA A 611 10.50 -26.33 6.10
C ALA A 611 9.13 -26.38 6.82
N ALA A 612 8.55 -27.57 6.95
CA ALA A 612 7.23 -27.77 7.58
C ALA A 612 7.31 -28.24 9.04
N ALA A 613 8.41 -28.86 9.48
CA ALA A 613 8.59 -29.17 10.91
C ALA A 613 8.85 -27.89 11.72
N ASN A 614 9.53 -26.90 11.13
CA ASN A 614 9.74 -25.60 11.74
C ASN A 614 8.49 -24.70 11.67
N SER A 615 7.39 -25.10 11.01
CA SER A 615 6.21 -24.23 10.81
C SER A 615 5.30 -24.11 12.02
N ASN A 616 5.39 -25.02 13.00
CA ASN A 616 4.59 -24.93 14.23
C ASN A 616 5.38 -24.27 15.38
N ASP A 617 6.70 -24.43 15.42
CA ASP A 617 7.56 -23.85 16.48
C ASP A 617 8.10 -22.45 16.13
N ALA A 618 8.31 -22.12 14.84
CA ALA A 618 8.79 -20.79 14.44
C ALA A 618 7.74 -19.68 14.63
N ASP A 619 6.44 -20.02 14.60
CA ASP A 619 5.35 -19.08 14.86
C ASP A 619 5.35 -18.58 16.32
N LEU A 620 5.99 -19.33 17.25
CA LEU A 620 6.16 -18.96 18.66
C LEU A 620 7.45 -18.18 18.94
N HIS A 621 8.54 -18.47 18.20
CA HIS A 621 9.86 -17.90 18.50
C HIS A 621 10.19 -16.59 17.77
N MET A 622 9.52 -16.28 16.65
CA MET A 622 9.77 -15.03 15.92
C MET A 622 9.35 -13.77 16.70
N PHE A 623 8.45 -13.92 17.70
CA PHE A 623 7.97 -12.82 18.55
C PHE A 623 8.77 -12.60 19.83
N SER A 624 9.69 -13.51 20.19
CA SER A 624 10.60 -13.24 21.32
C SER A 624 11.75 -12.32 20.94
N ALA A 625 12.12 -12.23 19.65
CA ALA A 625 13.23 -11.41 19.17
C ALA A 625 12.80 -10.00 18.72
N ALA A 626 11.51 -9.80 18.39
CA ALA A 626 10.95 -8.48 18.10
C ALA A 626 10.43 -7.75 19.36
N ALA A 627 10.37 -8.44 20.50
CA ALA A 627 9.94 -7.90 21.80
C ALA A 627 11.08 -7.78 22.83
N SER A 628 12.34 -7.95 22.41
CA SER A 628 13.54 -7.80 23.25
C SER A 628 14.38 -6.60 22.84
#